data_AF-A0A2K8XTR2-F1
#
_entry.id   AF-A0A2K8XTR2-F1
#
_cell.length_a   1.000
_cell.length_b   1.000
_cell.length_c   1.000
_cell.angle_alpha   90.00
_cell.angle_beta   90.00
_cell.angle_gamma   90.00
#
_symmetry.space_group_name_H-M   'P 1'
#
loop_
_entity.id
_entity.type
_entity.pdbx_description
1 polymer ?
#
loop_
_entity_poly.entity_id
_entity_poly.type
_entity_poly.pdbx_seq_one_letter_code
_entity_poly.pdbx_strand_id
1 'polypeptide(L)'
;MKNVFLTTFLLLSISLTQAQQNNKKNGKNQKQEKIVIKVKENGKPDVYVDGKKFDFPIEIIDQSKIESVSVLKDKLAIKEYNAPNGVILIKTKKKKEPATSKISGIKENPMIIIDGKVSDKKVLEKLSPRYIESINIIKDKQAMIKYNATNGVIIVTTKKKS
;
A
#
# COMPACT_ATOMS: atom_id res chain seq x y z
N MET A 1 -45.04 -60.20 34.77
CA MET A 1 -43.82 -60.29 33.93
C MET A 1 -42.65 -59.98 34.85
N LYS A 2 -41.99 -61.00 35.41
CA LYS A 2 -40.58 -61.32 35.16
C LYS A 2 -39.73 -60.05 34.97
N ASN A 3 -38.96 -59.68 36.00
CA ASN A 3 -37.50 -59.85 36.04
C ASN A 3 -36.81 -58.53 35.62
N VAL A 4 -35.71 -58.02 36.18
CA VAL A 4 -34.57 -58.66 36.82
C VAL A 4 -33.68 -57.52 37.33
N PHE A 5 -33.23 -57.61 38.59
CA PHE A 5 -31.86 -57.37 39.07
C PHE A 5 -31.31 -55.92 38.94
N LEU A 6 -30.28 -55.47 39.63
CA LEU A 6 -29.28 -56.13 40.46
C LEU A 6 -28.87 -55.10 41.51
N THR A 7 -29.28 -55.38 42.73
CA THR A 7 -28.49 -55.24 43.95
C THR A 7 -27.09 -54.63 43.82
N THR A 8 -26.85 -53.69 44.74
CA THR A 8 -25.68 -53.67 45.64
C THR A 8 -24.35 -53.20 45.05
N PHE A 9 -23.33 -52.79 45.80
CA PHE A 9 -22.93 -52.94 47.20
C PHE A 9 -22.03 -51.68 47.40
N LEU A 10 -22.28 -50.83 48.40
CA LEU A 10 -21.56 -50.89 49.69
C LEU A 10 -20.38 -49.89 49.75
N LEU A 11 -20.19 -49.40 50.98
CA LEU A 11 -18.98 -48.83 51.59
C LEU A 11 -18.93 -47.30 51.57
N LEU A 12 -19.39 -46.70 52.67
CA LEU A 12 -18.60 -46.42 53.89
C LEU A 12 -17.82 -45.11 53.67
N SER A 13 -18.28 -44.01 54.28
CA SER A 13 -17.72 -43.50 55.55
C SER A 13 -16.21 -43.26 55.42
N ILE A 14 -15.69 -42.07 55.62
CA ILE A 14 -15.35 -41.59 56.97
C ILE A 14 -15.05 -40.09 56.85
N SER A 15 -15.74 -39.30 57.66
CA SER A 15 -15.42 -37.90 57.94
C SER A 15 -14.23 -37.82 58.90
N LEU A 16 -13.16 -37.10 58.57
CA LEU A 16 -12.04 -36.74 59.47
C LEU A 16 -11.23 -35.63 58.75
N THR A 17 -10.75 -34.51 59.28
CA THR A 17 -10.87 -33.72 60.51
C THR A 17 -10.12 -32.42 60.18
N GLN A 18 -10.47 -31.31 60.82
CA GLN A 18 -9.60 -30.13 60.90
C GLN A 18 -8.24 -30.50 61.53
N ALA A 19 -7.11 -30.03 61.00
CA ALA A 19 -5.82 -30.07 61.67
C ALA A 19 -5.05 -28.76 61.45
N GLN A 20 -4.73 -28.10 62.56
CA GLN A 20 -4.07 -26.81 62.67
C GLN A 20 -2.54 -26.87 62.48
N GLN A 21 -2.01 -25.74 62.01
CA GLN A 21 -0.76 -25.06 62.40
C GLN A 21 0.56 -25.85 62.44
N ASN A 22 1.51 -25.45 61.58
CA ASN A 22 2.82 -24.89 61.98
C ASN A 22 3.75 -24.71 60.77
N ASN A 23 4.15 -23.48 60.44
CA ASN A 23 5.54 -23.07 60.61
C ASN A 23 5.80 -21.58 60.30
N LYS A 24 6.50 -20.98 61.26
CA LYS A 24 7.08 -19.64 61.31
C LYS A 24 8.15 -19.46 60.20
N LYS A 25 8.19 -18.29 59.53
CA LYS A 25 9.35 -17.36 59.52
C LYS A 25 9.25 -16.27 58.43
N ASN A 26 9.31 -15.02 58.91
CA ASN A 26 9.98 -13.84 58.36
C ASN A 26 9.80 -13.41 56.88
N GLY A 27 9.00 -12.35 56.75
CA GLY A 27 9.27 -11.10 56.03
C GLY A 27 10.28 -11.07 54.90
N LYS A 28 9.79 -10.74 53.69
CA LYS A 28 10.57 -10.05 52.67
C LYS A 28 9.70 -9.02 51.96
N ASN A 29 10.00 -7.76 52.26
CA ASN A 29 10.03 -6.60 51.37
C ASN A 29 8.96 -6.55 50.26
N GLN A 30 7.97 -5.68 50.47
CA GLN A 30 7.29 -5.01 49.36
C GLN A 30 8.35 -4.26 48.55
N LYS A 31 8.86 -4.91 47.51
CA LYS A 31 9.66 -4.26 46.48
C LYS A 31 8.72 -3.25 45.83
N GLN A 32 8.84 -1.99 46.21
CA GLN A 32 8.29 -0.89 45.44
C GLN A 32 8.83 -1.06 44.02
N GLU A 33 8.02 -1.58 43.13
CA GLU A 33 8.30 -1.53 41.70
C GLU A 33 8.27 -0.05 41.37
N LYS A 34 9.45 0.57 41.40
CA LYS A 34 9.69 1.86 40.79
C LYS A 34 9.22 1.68 39.35
N ILE A 35 8.04 2.19 39.05
CA ILE A 35 7.56 2.30 37.67
C ILE A 35 8.60 3.19 37.01
N VAL A 36 9.56 2.55 36.35
CA VAL A 36 10.46 3.24 35.44
C VAL A 36 9.56 3.56 34.27
N ILE A 37 8.97 4.76 34.31
CA ILE A 37 8.45 5.40 33.11
C ILE A 37 9.69 5.57 32.24
N LYS A 38 9.98 4.57 31.40
CA LYS A 38 10.87 4.75 30.26
C LYS A 38 10.11 5.70 29.35
N VAL A 39 10.29 6.99 29.57
CA VAL A 39 10.05 8.00 28.56
C VAL A 39 10.90 7.54 27.38
N LYS A 40 10.26 6.95 26.36
CA LYS A 40 10.95 6.72 25.07
C LYS A 40 11.46 8.09 24.69
N GLU A 41 12.77 8.20 24.60
CA GLU A 41 13.47 9.41 24.20
C GLU A 41 12.79 10.01 22.98
N ASN A 42 12.81 11.34 22.91
CA ASN A 42 12.29 12.21 21.86
C ASN A 42 12.91 11.90 20.48
N GLY A 43 12.71 10.68 19.98
CA GLY A 43 13.24 10.21 18.73
C GLY A 43 12.46 10.82 17.59
N LYS A 44 13.18 11.34 16.60
CA LYS A 44 12.58 11.82 15.36
C LYS A 44 11.79 10.68 14.70
N PRO A 45 10.52 10.88 14.34
CA PRO A 45 9.76 9.86 13.61
C PRO A 45 10.33 9.71 12.19
N ASP A 46 10.22 8.51 11.64
CA ASP A 46 10.56 8.27 10.24
C ASP A 46 9.48 8.85 9.33
N VAL A 47 9.87 9.51 8.25
CA VAL A 47 8.93 10.05 7.26
C VAL A 47 8.97 9.17 6.02
N TYR A 48 7.80 8.82 5.49
CA TYR A 48 7.68 8.13 4.21
C TYR A 48 6.77 8.94 3.29
N VAL A 49 7.25 9.22 2.08
CA VAL A 49 6.48 9.89 1.03
C VAL A 49 6.16 8.87 -0.05
N ASP A 50 4.86 8.65 -0.31
CA ASP A 50 4.37 7.68 -1.30
C ASP A 50 4.96 6.27 -1.10
N GLY A 51 5.10 5.86 0.17
CA GLY A 51 5.61 4.54 0.56
C GLY A 51 7.14 4.40 0.54
N LYS A 52 7.89 5.46 0.22
CA LYS A 52 9.36 5.47 0.23
C LYS A 52 9.89 6.27 1.42
N LYS A 53 10.93 5.76 2.09
CA LYS A 53 11.58 6.49 3.18
C LYS A 53 12.13 7.82 2.67
N PHE A 54 11.87 8.88 3.42
CA PHE A 54 12.22 10.24 3.07
C PHE A 54 13.20 10.79 4.11
N ASP A 55 14.48 10.83 3.73
CA ASP A 55 15.58 11.19 4.63
C ASP A 55 15.89 12.70 4.65
N PHE A 56 15.16 13.50 3.86
CA PHE A 56 15.34 14.95 3.77
C PHE A 56 14.49 15.70 4.81
N PRO A 57 14.81 16.99 5.08
CA PRO A 57 13.98 17.83 5.95
C PRO A 57 12.54 17.92 5.44
N ILE A 58 11.54 17.85 6.33
CA ILE A 58 10.13 17.85 5.89
C ILE A 58 9.71 19.18 5.26
N GLU A 59 10.45 20.25 5.57
CA GLU A 59 10.24 21.62 5.09
C GLU A 59 10.43 21.74 3.57
N ILE A 60 11.17 20.81 2.95
CA ILE A 60 11.36 20.81 1.49
C ILE A 60 10.16 20.23 0.73
N ILE A 61 9.18 19.65 1.45
CA ILE A 61 7.96 19.11 0.85
C ILE A 61 7.01 20.26 0.52
N ASP A 62 6.67 20.38 -0.76
CA ASP A 62 5.64 21.29 -1.24
C ASP A 62 4.26 20.86 -0.71
N GLN A 63 3.74 21.62 0.24
CA GLN A 63 2.46 21.38 0.90
C GLN A 63 1.28 21.34 -0.08
N SER A 64 1.36 22.07 -1.21
CA SER A 64 0.30 22.10 -2.22
C SER A 64 0.07 20.72 -2.86
N LYS A 65 1.10 19.87 -2.84
CA LYS A 65 1.10 18.52 -3.41
C LYS A 65 0.75 17.44 -2.40
N ILE A 66 0.44 17.74 -1.15
CA ILE A 66 0.07 16.72 -0.15
C ILE A 66 -1.42 16.37 -0.31
N GLU A 67 -1.72 15.08 -0.47
CA GLU A 67 -3.08 14.53 -0.47
C GLU A 67 -3.53 14.22 0.95
N SER A 68 -2.70 13.50 1.70
CA SER A 68 -2.99 13.14 3.09
C SER A 68 -1.73 12.88 3.89
N VAL A 69 -1.86 13.02 5.21
CA VAL A 69 -0.82 12.69 6.19
C VAL A 69 -1.42 11.76 7.21
N SER A 70 -0.77 10.62 7.45
CA SER A 70 -1.16 9.62 8.43
C SER A 70 -0.01 9.35 9.39
N VAL A 71 -0.32 9.15 10.67
CA VAL A 71 0.69 8.89 11.70
C VAL A 71 0.48 7.48 12.24
N LEU A 72 1.49 6.61 12.08
CA LEU A 72 1.52 5.28 12.68
C LEU A 72 2.36 5.29 13.96
N LYS A 73 1.84 4.68 15.01
CA LYS A 73 2.45 4.61 16.34
C LYS A 73 2.63 3.16 16.80
N ASP A 74 3.45 3.00 17.84
CA ASP A 74 3.57 1.77 18.63
C ASP A 74 3.90 0.51 17.82
N LYS A 75 3.14 -0.57 18.07
CA LYS A 75 3.40 -1.90 17.52
C LYS A 75 3.30 -1.95 15.99
N LEU A 76 2.44 -1.12 15.39
CA LEU A 76 2.26 -1.09 13.93
C LEU A 76 3.48 -0.49 13.24
N ALA A 77 3.99 0.64 13.73
CA ALA A 77 5.19 1.28 13.22
C ALA A 77 6.43 0.39 13.34
N ILE A 78 6.57 -0.31 14.48
CA ILE A 78 7.67 -1.26 14.71
C ILE A 78 7.56 -2.46 13.76
N LYS A 79 6.37 -3.02 13.58
CA LYS A 79 6.16 -4.23 12.77
C LYS A 79 6.36 -3.98 11.27
N GLU A 80 5.81 -2.89 10.73
CA GLU A 80 5.79 -2.65 9.28
C GLU A 80 7.01 -1.88 8.77
N TYR A 81 7.56 -0.99 9.59
CA TYR A 81 8.60 -0.05 9.17
C TYR A 81 9.87 -0.11 10.04
N ASN A 82 9.91 -1.01 11.03
CA ASN A 82 10.98 -1.08 12.03
C ASN A 82 11.28 0.28 12.69
N ALA A 83 10.22 1.08 12.91
CA ALA A 83 10.32 2.45 13.39
C ALA A 83 9.84 2.56 14.85
N PRO A 84 10.74 2.46 15.85
CA PRO A 84 10.37 2.50 17.27
C PRO A 84 9.81 3.86 17.74
N ASN A 85 10.05 4.91 16.96
CA ASN A 85 9.65 6.30 17.22
C ASN A 85 8.41 6.73 16.40
N GLY A 86 7.75 5.79 15.74
CA GLY A 86 6.59 6.06 14.90
C GLY A 86 6.96 6.47 13.47
N VAL A 87 5.95 6.48 12.61
CA VAL A 87 6.08 6.78 11.18
C VAL A 87 5.06 7.84 10.77
N ILE A 88 5.51 8.82 10.00
CA ILE A 88 4.63 9.77 9.30
C ILE A 88 4.57 9.34 7.83
N LEU A 89 3.40 8.88 7.40
CA LEU A 89 3.10 8.55 6.01
C LEU A 89 2.49 9.78 5.34
N ILE A 90 3.16 10.29 4.32
CA ILE A 90 2.69 11.39 3.48
C ILE A 90 2.32 10.78 2.13
N LYS A 91 1.07 10.95 1.72
CA LYS A 91 0.64 10.65 0.36
C LYS A 91 0.58 11.94 -0.42
N THR A 92 1.18 11.99 -1.60
CA THR A 92 1.09 13.15 -2.49
C THR A 92 -0.14 13.06 -3.38
N LYS A 93 -0.71 14.21 -3.73
CA LYS A 93 -1.72 14.33 -4.77
C LYS A 93 -1.10 13.76 -6.02
N LYS A 94 -1.67 12.69 -6.53
CA LYS A 94 -1.37 12.23 -7.88
C LYS A 94 -1.52 13.44 -8.78
N LYS A 95 -0.42 13.89 -9.38
CA LYS A 95 -0.51 14.74 -10.57
C LYS A 95 -1.52 14.02 -11.44
N LYS A 96 -2.51 14.72 -11.99
CA LYS A 96 -3.19 14.19 -13.17
C LYS A 96 -2.05 13.97 -14.16
N GLU A 97 -1.49 12.76 -14.20
CA GLU A 97 -0.79 12.31 -15.36
C GLU A 97 -1.76 12.65 -16.50
N PRO A 98 -1.29 13.34 -17.56
CA PRO A 98 -2.15 13.55 -18.71
C PRO A 98 -2.71 12.18 -19.00
N ALA A 99 -4.04 12.04 -18.90
CA ALA A 99 -4.69 10.74 -18.96
C ALA A 99 -4.14 10.09 -20.22
N THR A 100 -3.23 9.12 -20.07
CA THR A 100 -2.84 8.30 -21.19
C THR A 100 -4.05 7.43 -21.33
N SER A 101 -5.01 7.91 -22.12
CA SER A 101 -6.08 7.09 -22.64
C SER A 101 -5.35 5.94 -23.30
N LYS A 102 -5.20 4.82 -22.58
CA LYS A 102 -4.78 3.57 -23.18
C LYS A 102 -5.84 3.30 -24.23
N ILE A 103 -5.51 3.60 -25.48
CA ILE A 103 -6.41 3.39 -26.59
C ILE A 103 -6.47 1.87 -26.75
N SER A 104 -7.51 1.24 -26.21
CA SER A 104 -7.71 -0.20 -26.27
C SER A 104 -7.52 -0.69 -27.70
N GLY A 105 -6.52 -1.56 -27.92
CA GLY A 105 -6.16 -2.12 -29.23
C GLY A 105 -4.95 -1.50 -29.93
N ILE A 106 -4.26 -0.53 -29.33
CA ILE A 106 -2.90 -0.13 -29.75
C ILE A 106 -1.89 -0.77 -28.80
N LYS A 107 -0.93 -1.51 -29.35
CA LYS A 107 0.16 -2.12 -28.57
C LYS A 107 1.29 -1.11 -28.36
N GLU A 108 2.26 -1.46 -27.51
CA GLU A 108 3.43 -0.61 -27.30
C GLU A 108 4.12 -0.31 -28.64
N ASN A 109 4.44 0.97 -28.88
CA ASN A 109 5.10 1.46 -30.09
C ASN A 109 4.32 1.21 -31.40
N PRO A 110 3.17 1.91 -31.62
CA PRO A 110 2.52 1.92 -32.93
C PRO A 110 3.36 2.65 -33.98
N MET A 111 3.12 2.33 -35.24
CA MET A 111 3.65 3.12 -36.35
C MET A 111 2.93 4.46 -36.42
N ILE A 112 3.68 5.56 -36.51
CA ILE A 112 3.11 6.91 -36.55
C ILE A 112 3.31 7.47 -37.97
N ILE A 113 2.23 7.99 -38.54
CA ILE A 113 2.22 8.66 -39.84
C ILE A 113 1.69 10.08 -39.63
N ILE A 114 2.45 11.09 -40.03
CA ILE A 114 2.04 12.49 -40.00
C ILE A 114 2.02 12.99 -41.45
N ASP A 115 0.88 13.48 -41.92
CA ASP A 115 0.69 14.01 -43.28
C ASP A 115 1.18 13.04 -44.38
N GLY A 116 0.89 11.75 -44.19
CA GLY A 116 1.27 10.68 -45.11
C GLY A 116 2.72 10.20 -45.00
N LYS A 117 3.54 10.75 -44.10
CA LYS A 117 4.94 10.35 -43.89
C LYS A 117 5.13 9.64 -42.55
N VAL A 118 5.85 8.52 -42.56
CA VAL A 118 6.25 7.82 -41.32
C VAL A 118 7.10 8.76 -40.46
N SER A 119 6.77 8.85 -39.18
CA SER A 119 7.36 9.80 -38.23
C SER A 119 7.65 9.14 -36.89
N ASP A 120 8.55 9.74 -36.11
CA ASP A 120 8.88 9.25 -34.78
C ASP A 120 7.89 9.71 -33.71
N LYS A 121 7.78 8.93 -32.63
CA LYS A 121 6.99 9.28 -31.44
C LYS A 121 7.35 10.65 -30.87
N LYS A 122 8.64 11.01 -30.88
CA LYS A 122 9.12 12.31 -30.40
C LYS A 122 8.58 13.48 -31.22
N VAL A 123 8.35 13.28 -32.52
CA VAL A 123 7.78 14.32 -33.39
C VAL A 123 6.31 14.53 -33.04
N LEU A 124 5.56 13.44 -32.84
CA LEU A 124 4.17 13.49 -32.40
C LEU A 124 4.02 14.15 -31.01
N GLU A 125 4.88 13.81 -30.05
CA GLU A 125 4.86 14.39 -28.70
C GLU A 125 5.14 15.90 -28.70
N LYS A 126 5.92 16.39 -29.68
CA LYS A 126 6.21 17.82 -29.86
C LYS A 126 5.14 18.54 -30.70
N LEU A 127 4.26 17.82 -31.37
CA LEU A 127 3.24 18.41 -32.22
C LEU A 127 2.18 19.10 -31.36
N SER A 128 2.04 20.41 -31.52
CA SER A 128 1.02 21.15 -30.79
C SER A 128 -0.39 20.74 -31.26
N PRO A 129 -1.32 20.43 -30.33
CA PRO A 129 -2.69 20.03 -30.69
C PRO A 129 -3.43 21.04 -31.56
N ARG A 130 -3.08 22.33 -31.48
CA ARG A 130 -3.72 23.39 -32.28
C ARG A 130 -3.56 23.18 -33.79
N TYR A 131 -2.49 22.50 -34.21
CA TYR A 131 -2.17 22.22 -35.60
C TYR A 131 -2.74 20.89 -36.09
N ILE A 132 -3.33 20.07 -35.22
CA ILE A 132 -3.91 18.78 -35.61
C ILE A 132 -5.30 19.03 -36.20
N GLU A 133 -5.51 18.54 -37.41
CA GLU A 133 -6.82 18.50 -38.06
C GLU A 133 -7.58 17.24 -37.65
N SER A 134 -6.94 16.08 -37.73
CA SER A 134 -7.55 14.81 -37.35
C SER A 134 -6.52 13.76 -36.91
N ILE A 135 -6.97 12.81 -36.09
CA ILE A 135 -6.22 11.61 -35.71
C ILE A 135 -7.07 10.40 -36.05
N ASN A 136 -6.55 9.52 -36.91
CA ASN A 136 -7.16 8.24 -37.25
C ASN A 136 -6.29 7.09 -36.74
N ILE A 137 -6.93 6.04 -36.23
CA ILE A 137 -6.26 4.93 -35.56
C ILE A 137 -6.67 3.64 -36.24
N ILE A 138 -5.69 2.90 -36.74
CA ILE A 138 -5.89 1.61 -37.39
C ILE A 138 -5.32 0.53 -36.48
N LYS A 139 -6.16 -0.45 -36.14
CA LYS A 139 -5.87 -1.49 -35.15
C LYS A 139 -5.74 -2.88 -35.81
N ASP A 140 -5.15 -3.80 -35.07
CA ASP A 140 -5.14 -5.23 -35.34
C ASP A 140 -4.75 -5.60 -36.79
N LYS A 141 -5.54 -6.47 -37.43
CA LYS A 141 -5.27 -7.02 -38.76
C LYS A 141 -5.27 -5.95 -39.86
N GLN A 142 -6.03 -4.87 -39.72
CA GLN A 142 -6.10 -3.80 -40.73
C GLN A 142 -4.80 -3.01 -40.82
N ALA A 143 -4.13 -2.79 -39.67
CA ALA A 143 -2.82 -2.15 -39.62
C ALA A 143 -1.75 -3.01 -40.30
N MET A 144 -1.81 -4.33 -40.09
CA MET A 144 -0.92 -5.28 -40.74
C MET A 144 -1.12 -5.30 -42.26
N ILE A 145 -2.37 -5.42 -42.74
CA ILE A 145 -2.68 -5.53 -44.17
C ILE A 145 -2.25 -4.27 -44.94
N LYS A 146 -2.52 -3.08 -44.40
CA LYS A 146 -2.31 -1.82 -45.13
C LYS A 146 -0.94 -1.19 -44.93
N TYR A 147 -0.30 -1.44 -43.78
CA TYR A 147 0.92 -0.73 -43.38
C TYR A 147 2.01 -1.65 -42.83
N ASN A 148 1.81 -2.98 -42.82
CA ASN A 148 2.72 -3.95 -42.24
C ASN A 148 3.08 -3.65 -40.76
N ALA A 149 2.12 -3.10 -40.02
CA ALA A 149 2.32 -2.66 -38.63
C ALA A 149 1.64 -3.61 -37.64
N THR A 150 2.43 -4.30 -36.82
CA THR A 150 1.98 -5.26 -35.78
C THR A 150 1.29 -4.61 -34.58
N ASN A 151 1.63 -3.35 -34.29
CA ASN A 151 1.24 -2.65 -33.08
C ASN A 151 0.15 -1.58 -33.30
N GLY A 152 -0.41 -1.54 -34.51
CA GLY A 152 -1.35 -0.50 -34.93
C GLY A 152 -0.66 0.69 -35.60
N VAL A 153 -1.47 1.56 -36.21
CA VAL A 153 -1.01 2.78 -36.89
C VAL A 153 -1.79 3.97 -36.36
N ILE A 154 -1.08 5.04 -36.01
CA ILE A 154 -1.65 6.35 -35.70
C ILE A 154 -1.38 7.25 -36.89
N ILE A 155 -2.44 7.72 -37.55
CA ILE A 155 -2.36 8.63 -38.68
C ILE A 155 -2.83 10.00 -38.21
N VAL A 156 -1.96 10.99 -38.30
CA VAL A 156 -2.23 12.38 -37.93
C VAL A 156 -2.22 13.22 -39.19
N THR A 157 -3.29 14.00 -39.37
CA THR A 157 -3.38 15.02 -40.43
C THR A 157 -3.27 16.38 -39.77
N THR A 158 -2.41 17.25 -40.29
CA THR A 158 -2.24 18.62 -39.81
C THR A 158 -3.07 19.61 -40.63
N LYS A 159 -3.52 20.68 -39.98
CA LYS A 159 -4.26 21.76 -40.64
C LYS A 159 -3.36 22.43 -41.68
N LYS A 160 -3.88 22.62 -42.90
CA LYS A 160 -3.23 23.47 -43.89
C LYS A 160 -3.10 24.89 -43.32
N LYS A 161 -1.91 25.49 -43.46
CA LYS A 161 -1.78 26.94 -43.26
C LYS A 161 -2.64 27.61 -44.33
N SER A 162 -3.63 28.37 -43.88
CA SER A 162 -4.28 29.41 -44.69
C SER A 162 -3.35 30.62 -44.80
#